data_AF-A0A401HQA0-F1
#
_entry.id   AF-A0A401HQA0-F1
#
_cell.length_a   1.000
_cell.length_b   1.000
_cell.length_c   1.000
_cell.angle_alpha   90.00
_cell.angle_beta   90.00
_cell.angle_gamma   90.00
#
_symmetry.space_group_name_H-M   'P 1'
#
loop_
_entity.id
_entity.type
_entity.pdbx_description
1 polymer ?
#
loop_
_entity_poly.entity_id
_entity_poly.type
_entity_poly.pdbx_seq_one_letter_code
_entity_poly.pdbx_strand_id
1 'polypeptide(L)'
;MKSIVVDFNKFKMITDVKLKGDSLNIEICKNYEIFLPLDKILDHHYLLEDKKLLIEGKITEYKLHSLKASILNLISLSISQGMKSKITGRKTYYICEPVPLLGHTAFGLIDRGTNIIQVRGLCGCNINCPFCSVDEGRYSKTRKNDYYVDMDHLLKWYLKIVEVKGNKHLEAHLDGQGEPTLYHPLPDLVQHLHEINSKGDGIVTIQTNGVGLTYKLIDELEEAGLHRINLSINAIDEKMSRALAGSRSYDIKRILEIAEYIKNTKIHLLIAPILLPGINDEEFKKVIDYAVELERRNPQNTINPITGRKDPILGVQLCLIYQFGRKMKKMKVWNFKKFYKLLKKYEEEYRKKGVDIQLITPLSKTFGSHRRKRFPIPFKVNSKVKAKVILDGRIKGEIIGCAKDRLIQIINVGDPERWIGKEVKVRILSTKDGVFVGELSH
;
A
#
# COMPACT_ATOMS: atom_id res chain seq x y z
N MET A 1 11.13 -45.17 -6.59
CA MET A 1 10.27 -44.71 -5.47
C MET A 1 10.66 -43.28 -5.16
N LYS A 2 9.69 -42.37 -5.08
CA LYS A 2 9.91 -40.94 -4.80
C LYS A 2 9.39 -40.63 -3.40
N SER A 3 10.16 -39.87 -2.63
CA SER A 3 9.76 -39.41 -1.29
C SER A 3 9.53 -37.91 -1.32
N ILE A 4 8.37 -37.45 -0.84
CA ILE A 4 8.03 -36.02 -0.78
C ILE A 4 8.75 -35.39 0.41
N VAL A 5 9.62 -34.43 0.15
CA VAL A 5 10.34 -33.67 1.20
C VAL A 5 9.49 -32.52 1.69
N VAL A 6 9.03 -31.68 0.77
CA VAL A 6 8.21 -30.50 1.06
C VAL A 6 7.06 -30.43 0.05
N ASP A 7 5.85 -30.28 0.57
CA ASP A 7 4.68 -29.94 -0.23
C ASP A 7 4.39 -28.45 -0.03
N PHE A 8 4.76 -27.64 -1.04
CA PHE A 8 4.64 -26.18 -0.94
C PHE A 8 3.19 -25.70 -1.01
N ASN A 9 2.25 -26.54 -1.48
CA ASN A 9 0.83 -26.20 -1.53
C ASN A 9 0.22 -25.99 -0.14
N LYS A 10 0.89 -26.45 0.92
CA LYS A 10 0.46 -26.26 2.31
C LYS A 10 0.69 -24.84 2.84
N PHE A 11 1.43 -23.99 2.11
CA PHE A 11 1.78 -22.65 2.55
C PHE A 11 1.06 -21.60 1.69
N LYS A 12 0.03 -20.95 2.24
CA LYS A 12 -0.78 -19.92 1.54
C LYS A 12 0.07 -18.79 0.94
N MET A 13 1.18 -18.44 1.59
CA MET A 13 2.10 -17.41 1.11
C MET A 13 2.93 -17.83 -0.11
N ILE A 14 3.14 -19.13 -0.32
CA ILE A 14 3.92 -19.63 -1.47
C ILE A 14 2.98 -19.81 -2.64
N THR A 15 3.10 -18.94 -3.64
CA THR A 15 2.17 -18.90 -4.77
C THR A 15 2.68 -19.66 -5.97
N ASP A 16 4.00 -19.81 -6.12
CA ASP A 16 4.62 -20.61 -7.17
C ASP A 16 6.01 -21.09 -6.74
N VAL A 17 6.48 -22.19 -7.32
CA VAL A 17 7.84 -22.72 -7.09
C VAL A 17 8.38 -23.24 -8.40
N LYS A 18 9.61 -22.84 -8.75
CA LYS A 18 10.28 -23.27 -9.98
C LYS A 18 11.70 -23.75 -9.67
N LEU A 19 12.06 -24.91 -10.19
CA LEU A 19 13.43 -25.40 -10.18
C LEU A 19 14.20 -24.78 -11.36
N LYS A 20 15.31 -24.12 -11.08
CA LYS A 20 16.20 -23.48 -12.08
C LYS A 20 17.63 -23.96 -11.83
N GLY A 21 18.06 -24.96 -12.59
CA GLY A 21 19.30 -25.68 -12.28
C GLY A 21 19.23 -26.25 -10.87
N ASP A 22 20.22 -25.94 -10.05
CA ASP A 22 20.33 -26.42 -8.67
C ASP A 22 19.74 -25.45 -7.63
N SER A 23 18.73 -24.67 -8.02
CA SER A 23 18.10 -23.70 -7.11
C SER A 23 16.59 -23.68 -7.26
N LEU A 24 15.89 -23.54 -6.13
CA LEU A 24 14.46 -23.21 -6.10
C LEU A 24 14.29 -21.70 -6.13
N ASN A 25 13.56 -21.22 -7.14
CA ASN A 25 12.95 -19.91 -7.12
C ASN A 25 11.54 -20.05 -6.53
N ILE A 26 11.33 -19.52 -5.33
CA ILE A 26 10.04 -19.58 -4.62
C ILE A 26 9.39 -18.20 -4.73
N GLU A 27 8.20 -18.19 -5.29
CA GLU A 27 7.36 -17.01 -5.38
C GLU A 27 6.50 -16.87 -4.11
N ILE A 28 6.59 -15.69 -3.49
CA ILE A 28 5.90 -15.34 -2.26
C ILE A 28 4.88 -14.25 -2.57
N CYS A 29 3.64 -14.46 -2.13
CA CYS A 29 2.53 -13.52 -2.26
C CYS A 29 2.39 -12.92 -3.67
N LYS A 30 2.59 -13.76 -4.71
CA LYS A 30 2.56 -13.42 -6.16
C LYS A 30 3.60 -12.42 -6.65
N ASN A 31 4.16 -11.57 -5.80
CA ASN A 31 4.92 -10.39 -6.21
C ASN A 31 6.40 -10.44 -5.79
N TYR A 32 6.78 -11.42 -4.97
CA TYR A 32 8.12 -11.50 -4.40
C TYR A 32 8.77 -12.83 -4.74
N GLU A 33 10.08 -12.84 -4.82
CA GLU A 33 10.88 -14.04 -5.09
C GLU A 33 12.00 -14.17 -4.06
N ILE A 34 12.26 -15.41 -3.65
CA ILE A 34 13.48 -15.83 -2.96
C ILE A 34 14.16 -16.95 -3.74
N PHE A 35 15.48 -17.01 -3.65
CA PHE A 35 16.29 -18.02 -4.31
C PHE A 35 16.96 -18.91 -3.27
N LEU A 36 16.76 -20.22 -3.38
CA LEU A 36 17.32 -21.21 -2.47
C LEU A 36 18.25 -22.15 -3.23
N PRO A 37 19.56 -22.09 -2.99
CA PRO A 37 20.51 -23.06 -3.55
C PRO A 37 20.30 -24.44 -2.90
N LEU A 38 19.94 -25.45 -3.69
CA LEU A 38 19.68 -26.82 -3.24
C LEU A 38 20.93 -27.69 -3.19
N ASP A 39 21.91 -27.41 -4.03
CA ASP A 39 23.25 -28.04 -4.08
C ASP A 39 23.95 -28.06 -2.71
N LYS A 40 23.64 -27.09 -1.84
CA LYS A 40 24.20 -26.99 -0.49
C LYS A 40 23.46 -27.83 0.57
N ILE A 41 22.35 -28.47 0.20
CA ILE A 41 21.38 -29.08 1.13
C ILE A 41 21.10 -30.53 0.77
N LEU A 42 21.04 -30.83 -0.53
CA LEU A 42 20.58 -32.10 -1.06
C LEU A 42 21.69 -32.79 -1.85
N ASP A 43 22.25 -33.86 -1.26
CA ASP A 43 23.21 -34.75 -1.93
C ASP A 43 22.51 -35.82 -2.82
N HIS A 44 21.23 -35.63 -3.13
CA HIS A 44 20.42 -36.62 -3.85
C HIS A 44 19.79 -35.98 -5.10
N HIS A 45 19.47 -36.80 -6.10
CA HIS A 45 18.66 -36.36 -7.22
C HIS A 45 17.28 -35.92 -6.75
N TYR A 46 16.96 -34.65 -6.99
CA TYR A 46 15.68 -34.04 -6.67
C TYR A 46 14.95 -33.58 -7.92
N LEU A 47 13.63 -33.51 -7.81
CA LEU A 47 12.75 -33.01 -8.85
C LEU A 47 11.56 -32.30 -8.21
N LEU A 48 10.92 -31.43 -9.00
CA LEU A 48 9.76 -30.64 -8.58
C LEU A 48 8.55 -31.04 -9.44
N GLU A 49 7.54 -31.63 -8.82
CA GLU A 49 6.26 -31.99 -9.47
C GLU A 49 5.11 -31.36 -8.69
N ASP A 50 4.21 -30.62 -9.34
CA ASP A 50 3.04 -29.99 -8.71
C ASP A 50 3.35 -29.21 -7.42
N LYS A 51 4.45 -28.44 -7.43
CA LYS A 51 4.98 -27.70 -6.26
C LYS A 51 5.30 -28.60 -5.06
N LYS A 52 5.63 -29.87 -5.30
CA LYS A 52 6.18 -30.79 -4.31
C LYS A 52 7.63 -31.07 -4.67
N LEU A 53 8.52 -30.83 -3.71
CA LEU A 53 9.92 -31.22 -3.86
C LEU A 53 10.05 -32.69 -3.49
N LEU A 54 10.50 -33.50 -4.45
CA LEU A 54 10.68 -34.94 -4.29
C LEU A 54 12.16 -35.29 -4.42
N ILE A 55 12.56 -36.34 -3.71
CA ILE A 55 13.86 -36.97 -3.88
C ILE A 55 13.66 -38.40 -4.41
N GLU A 56 14.52 -38.80 -5.34
CA GLU A 56 14.58 -40.15 -5.85
C GLU A 56 15.33 -41.09 -4.91
N GLY A 57 14.76 -42.27 -4.66
CA GLY A 57 15.40 -43.33 -3.87
C GLY A 57 14.72 -43.61 -2.52
N LYS A 58 15.22 -44.64 -1.84
CA LYS A 58 14.78 -45.01 -0.49
C LYS A 58 15.48 -44.10 0.52
N ILE A 59 14.72 -43.19 1.14
CA ILE A 59 15.19 -42.34 2.24
C ILE A 59 14.44 -42.71 3.51
N THR A 60 15.15 -42.80 4.63
CA THR A 60 14.55 -43.02 5.95
C THR A 60 13.69 -41.83 6.36
N GLU A 61 12.58 -42.07 7.04
CA GLU A 61 11.66 -41.02 7.51
C GLU A 61 12.36 -39.92 8.33
N TYR A 62 13.30 -40.30 9.21
CA TYR A 62 14.11 -39.35 9.98
C TYR A 62 14.87 -38.36 9.08
N LYS A 63 15.60 -38.86 8.07
CA LYS A 63 16.31 -38.01 7.10
C LYS A 63 15.36 -37.11 6.32
N LEU A 64 14.19 -37.64 5.90
CA LEU A 64 13.19 -36.85 5.19
C LEU A 64 12.67 -35.67 6.03
N HIS A 65 12.40 -35.92 7.32
CA HIS A 65 12.01 -34.88 8.27
C HIS A 65 13.10 -33.83 8.48
N SER A 66 14.36 -34.27 8.64
CA SER A 66 15.50 -33.36 8.76
C SER A 66 15.67 -32.47 7.54
N LEU A 67 15.57 -33.02 6.33
CA LEU A 67 15.68 -32.26 5.08
C LEU A 67 14.55 -31.24 4.95
N LYS A 68 13.32 -31.66 5.26
CA LYS A 68 12.17 -30.75 5.31
C LYS A 68 12.43 -29.58 6.25
N ALA A 69 12.88 -29.84 7.47
CA ALA A 69 13.18 -28.79 8.44
C ALA A 69 14.26 -27.82 7.94
N SER A 70 15.35 -28.34 7.35
CA SER A 70 16.43 -27.53 6.76
C SER A 70 15.92 -26.60 5.66
N ILE A 71 15.08 -27.11 4.74
CA ILE A 71 14.52 -26.32 3.65
C ILE A 71 13.59 -25.21 4.18
N LEU A 72 12.73 -25.54 5.15
CA LEU A 72 11.83 -24.55 5.76
C LEU A 72 12.61 -23.46 6.51
N ASN A 73 13.68 -23.83 7.22
CA ASN A 73 14.56 -22.86 7.88
C ASN A 73 15.24 -21.94 6.87
N LEU A 74 15.71 -22.46 5.74
CA LEU A 74 16.35 -21.65 4.71
C LEU A 74 15.36 -20.70 4.03
N ILE A 75 14.12 -21.14 3.78
CA ILE A 75 13.03 -20.26 3.33
C ILE A 75 12.87 -19.10 4.31
N SER A 76 12.74 -19.40 5.61
CA SER A 76 12.59 -18.38 6.66
C SER A 76 13.77 -17.41 6.69
N LEU A 77 15.00 -17.91 6.58
CA LEU A 77 16.21 -17.09 6.55
C LEU A 77 16.25 -16.19 5.30
N SER A 78 15.93 -16.72 4.12
CA SER A 78 15.89 -15.93 2.88
C SER A 78 14.83 -14.83 2.94
N ILE A 79 13.64 -15.12 3.49
CA ILE A 79 12.60 -14.10 3.73
C ILE A 79 13.11 -13.01 4.68
N SER A 80 13.76 -13.40 5.78
CA SER A 80 14.31 -12.47 6.77
C SER A 80 15.45 -11.61 6.21
N GLN A 81 16.28 -12.17 5.32
CA GLN A 81 17.37 -11.43 4.68
C GLN A 81 16.86 -10.46 3.60
N GLY A 82 15.67 -10.71 3.05
CA GLY A 82 14.94 -9.84 2.15
C GLY A 82 14.58 -10.54 0.84
N MET A 83 13.34 -10.34 0.41
CA MET A 83 12.82 -10.86 -0.85
C MET A 83 13.10 -9.89 -2.00
N LYS A 84 13.03 -10.34 -3.25
CA LYS A 84 13.08 -9.45 -4.42
C LYS A 84 11.68 -9.18 -4.95
N SER A 85 11.27 -7.92 -5.06
CA SER A 85 10.00 -7.55 -5.70
C SER A 85 10.10 -7.73 -7.21
N LYS A 86 9.19 -8.49 -7.81
CA LYS A 86 9.05 -8.61 -9.27
C LYS A 86 8.49 -7.34 -9.91
N ILE A 87 7.72 -6.58 -9.13
CA ILE A 87 7.09 -5.34 -9.58
C ILE A 87 8.13 -4.22 -9.68
N THR A 88 8.88 -4.00 -8.61
CA THR A 88 9.78 -2.84 -8.48
C THR A 88 11.24 -3.19 -8.70
N GLY A 89 11.60 -4.47 -8.62
CA GLY A 89 12.99 -4.96 -8.68
C GLY A 89 13.79 -4.77 -7.39
N ARG A 90 13.22 -4.11 -6.37
CA ARG A 90 13.90 -3.75 -5.13
C ARG A 90 13.90 -4.89 -4.12
N LYS A 91 14.88 -4.85 -3.22
CA LYS A 91 14.89 -5.65 -2.00
C LYS A 91 13.68 -5.27 -1.14
N THR A 92 12.96 -6.27 -0.64
CA THR A 92 11.74 -6.12 0.16
C THR A 92 11.94 -6.79 1.50
N TYR A 93 11.81 -6.02 2.58
CA TYR A 93 11.84 -6.55 3.94
C TYR A 93 10.47 -7.07 4.35
N TYR A 94 10.40 -8.31 4.83
CA TYR A 94 9.20 -8.84 5.47
C TYR A 94 9.14 -8.36 6.93
N ILE A 95 8.08 -7.66 7.29
CA ILE A 95 7.90 -7.02 8.60
C ILE A 95 6.90 -7.84 9.41
N CYS A 96 7.40 -8.45 10.48
CA CYS A 96 6.64 -9.23 11.44
C CYS A 96 7.04 -8.87 12.88
N GLU A 97 6.49 -9.58 13.87
CA GLU A 97 6.89 -9.40 15.27
C GLU A 97 8.41 -9.63 15.45
N PRO A 98 9.09 -8.82 16.31
CA PRO A 98 8.55 -7.80 17.21
C PRO A 98 8.59 -6.35 16.67
N VAL A 99 8.71 -6.14 15.36
CA VAL A 99 8.90 -4.79 14.77
C VAL A 99 7.65 -3.91 14.98
N PRO A 100 7.75 -2.68 15.51
CA PRO A 100 6.58 -1.80 15.61
C PRO A 100 6.00 -1.37 14.26
N LEU A 101 4.71 -1.07 14.22
CA LEU A 101 4.03 -0.60 12.99
C LEU A 101 3.57 0.86 13.04
N LEU A 102 4.06 1.63 14.01
CA LEU A 102 3.82 3.06 14.13
C LEU A 102 5.14 3.83 14.10
N GLY A 103 5.15 5.03 13.53
CA GLY A 103 6.34 5.90 13.51
C GLY A 103 6.97 6.12 12.14
N HIS A 104 6.57 5.33 11.14
CA HIS A 104 7.11 5.41 9.79
C HIS A 104 6.00 5.60 8.75
N THR A 105 6.32 6.25 7.63
CA THR A 105 5.31 6.53 6.60
C THR A 105 5.19 5.43 5.56
N ALA A 106 6.19 4.57 5.40
CA ALA A 106 6.21 3.69 4.24
C ALA A 106 5.35 2.42 4.40
N PHE A 107 5.12 1.96 5.62
CA PHE A 107 4.34 0.76 5.94
C PHE A 107 3.78 0.87 7.37
N GLY A 108 2.88 -0.04 7.74
CA GLY A 108 2.24 -0.07 9.05
C GLY A 108 1.01 0.82 9.12
N LEU A 109 0.87 1.58 10.19
CA LEU A 109 -0.30 2.37 10.50
C LEU A 109 0.07 3.85 10.71
N ILE A 110 -0.82 4.77 10.32
CA ILE A 110 -0.67 6.20 10.60
C ILE A 110 -1.94 6.74 11.25
N ASP A 111 -1.79 7.28 12.46
CA ASP A 111 -2.85 7.98 13.18
C ASP A 111 -2.56 9.48 13.29
N ARG A 112 -3.39 10.28 12.61
CA ARG A 112 -3.30 11.76 12.62
C ARG A 112 -4.19 12.42 13.67
N GLY A 113 -4.73 11.66 14.61
CA GLY A 113 -5.67 12.13 15.62
C GLY A 113 -7.08 12.40 15.07
N THR A 114 -7.49 11.66 14.04
CA THR A 114 -8.85 11.68 13.48
C THR A 114 -9.45 10.27 13.57
N ASN A 115 -10.69 10.08 13.12
CA ASN A 115 -11.30 8.76 12.97
C ASN A 115 -10.71 7.93 11.82
N ILE A 116 -9.88 8.54 10.96
CA ILE A 116 -9.21 7.85 9.85
C ILE A 116 -7.88 7.28 10.34
N ILE A 117 -7.69 5.98 10.13
CA ILE A 117 -6.44 5.26 10.36
C ILE A 117 -5.94 4.81 8.98
N GLN A 118 -4.78 5.29 8.57
CA GLN A 118 -4.17 4.84 7.31
C GLN A 118 -3.53 3.47 7.55
N VAL A 119 -3.85 2.49 6.72
CA VAL A 119 -3.40 1.10 6.86
C VAL A 119 -2.57 0.71 5.64
N ARG A 120 -1.29 0.42 5.85
CA ARG A 120 -0.29 0.23 4.80
C ARG A 120 0.38 -1.13 4.96
N GLY A 121 -0.21 -2.15 4.33
CA GLY A 121 0.33 -3.52 4.33
C GLY A 121 1.61 -3.67 3.50
N LEU A 122 1.85 -2.76 2.55
CA LEU A 122 3.08 -2.76 1.75
C LEU A 122 3.41 -1.37 1.22
N CYS A 123 4.49 -1.35 0.47
CA CYS A 123 4.87 -0.24 -0.37
C CYS A 123 5.47 -0.73 -1.70
N GLY A 124 5.58 0.16 -2.68
CA GLY A 124 5.89 -0.21 -4.06
C GLY A 124 4.67 -0.13 -4.96
N CYS A 125 4.88 0.21 -6.23
CA CYS A 125 3.81 0.49 -7.17
C CYS A 125 4.08 -0.19 -8.53
N ASN A 126 3.01 -0.60 -9.20
CA ASN A 126 3.02 -1.20 -10.54
C ASN A 126 3.03 -0.17 -11.68
N ILE A 127 2.98 1.13 -11.36
CA ILE A 127 3.10 2.23 -12.32
C ILE A 127 4.15 3.25 -11.88
N ASN A 128 4.49 4.17 -12.78
CA ASN A 128 5.61 5.11 -12.62
C ASN A 128 5.18 6.58 -12.89
N CYS A 129 4.06 7.02 -12.31
CA CYS A 129 3.49 8.35 -12.55
C CYS A 129 4.55 9.47 -12.44
N PRO A 130 4.73 10.34 -13.46
CA PRO A 130 5.79 11.35 -13.50
C PRO A 130 5.56 12.53 -12.53
N PHE A 131 4.50 12.46 -11.72
CA PHE A 131 4.10 13.43 -10.70
C PHE A 131 3.92 12.77 -9.31
N CYS A 132 4.31 11.50 -9.15
CA CYS A 132 4.14 10.77 -7.89
C CYS A 132 4.81 11.51 -6.73
N SER A 133 4.05 11.81 -5.68
CA SER A 133 4.52 12.53 -4.48
C SER A 133 5.63 11.83 -3.72
N VAL A 134 5.77 10.51 -3.93
CA VAL A 134 6.73 9.65 -3.24
C VAL A 134 7.68 8.92 -4.19
N ASP A 135 7.75 9.32 -5.46
CA ASP A 135 8.67 8.74 -6.48
C ASP A 135 8.63 7.20 -6.51
N GLU A 136 7.43 6.62 -6.48
CA GLU A 136 7.26 5.16 -6.47
C GLU A 136 7.33 4.52 -7.86
N GLY A 137 7.40 3.19 -7.87
CA GLY A 137 7.43 2.35 -9.06
C GLY A 137 8.83 1.88 -9.44
N ARG A 138 8.92 1.03 -10.47
CA ARG A 138 10.15 0.33 -10.88
C ARG A 138 11.33 1.25 -11.17
N TYR A 139 11.07 2.36 -11.85
CA TYR A 139 12.09 3.35 -12.22
C TYR A 139 12.23 4.50 -11.21
N SER A 140 11.97 4.24 -9.92
CA SER A 140 12.26 5.20 -8.85
C SER A 140 13.72 5.63 -8.90
N LYS A 141 13.99 6.91 -8.63
CA LYS A 141 15.36 7.44 -8.52
C LYS A 141 15.80 7.60 -7.07
N THR A 142 14.85 7.57 -6.14
CA THR A 142 15.10 7.87 -4.73
C THR A 142 14.85 6.67 -3.82
N ARG A 143 14.06 5.67 -4.25
CA ARG A 143 13.73 4.52 -3.42
C ARG A 143 14.61 3.32 -3.74
N LYS A 144 15.20 2.72 -2.72
CA LYS A 144 16.06 1.52 -2.85
C LYS A 144 15.47 0.24 -2.27
N ASN A 145 14.60 0.36 -1.26
CA ASN A 145 14.00 -0.77 -0.57
C ASN A 145 12.46 -0.67 -0.56
N ASP A 146 11.82 -1.83 -0.46
CA ASP A 146 10.39 -2.02 -0.18
C ASP A 146 10.20 -2.78 1.15
N TYR A 147 8.97 -2.83 1.63
CA TYR A 147 8.53 -3.46 2.87
C TYR A 147 7.19 -4.13 2.61
N TYR A 148 7.01 -5.32 3.18
CA TYR A 148 5.77 -6.07 3.16
C TYR A 148 5.45 -6.46 4.60
N VAL A 149 4.29 -6.08 5.10
CA VAL A 149 3.89 -6.31 6.49
C VAL A 149 3.06 -7.57 6.58
N ASP A 150 3.37 -8.40 7.56
CA ASP A 150 2.54 -9.51 7.94
C ASP A 150 1.13 -9.05 8.35
N MET A 151 0.09 -9.74 7.86
CA MET A 151 -1.30 -9.30 8.04
C MET A 151 -1.75 -9.41 9.50
N ASP A 152 -1.44 -10.50 10.18
CA ASP A 152 -1.85 -10.73 11.57
C ASP A 152 -1.19 -9.70 12.49
N HIS A 153 0.09 -9.41 12.25
CA HIS A 153 0.79 -8.34 12.92
C HIS A 153 0.17 -6.96 12.67
N LEU A 154 -0.22 -6.67 11.42
CA LEU A 154 -0.90 -5.42 11.07
C LEU A 154 -2.23 -5.26 11.79
N LEU A 155 -3.04 -6.32 11.85
CA LEU A 155 -4.32 -6.36 12.56
C LEU A 155 -4.14 -6.20 14.07
N LYS A 156 -3.14 -6.88 14.66
CA LYS A 156 -2.80 -6.74 16.09
C LYS A 156 -2.47 -5.29 16.45
N TRP A 157 -1.72 -4.58 15.62
CA TRP A 157 -1.44 -3.16 15.84
C TRP A 157 -2.65 -2.26 15.58
N TYR A 158 -3.51 -2.62 14.62
CA TYR A 158 -4.75 -1.88 14.36
C TYR A 158 -5.66 -1.92 15.58
N LEU A 159 -5.85 -3.10 16.19
CA LEU A 159 -6.62 -3.29 17.41
C LEU A 159 -6.10 -2.42 18.57
N LYS A 160 -4.78 -2.34 18.78
CA LYS A 160 -4.20 -1.43 19.78
C LYS A 160 -4.61 0.03 19.56
N ILE A 161 -4.68 0.49 18.31
CA ILE A 161 -5.15 1.86 18.01
C ILE A 161 -6.63 1.99 18.33
N VAL A 162 -7.45 1.01 17.94
CA VAL A 162 -8.90 0.99 18.22
C VAL A 162 -9.18 1.04 19.72
N GLU A 163 -8.46 0.26 20.54
CA GLU A 163 -8.56 0.26 22.00
C GLU A 163 -8.31 1.66 22.59
N VAL A 164 -7.34 2.39 22.06
CA VAL A 164 -7.03 3.76 22.51
C VAL A 164 -8.03 4.79 21.99
N LYS A 165 -8.51 4.66 20.74
CA LYS A 165 -9.41 5.62 20.08
C LYS A 165 -10.90 5.44 20.41
N GLY A 166 -11.27 4.25 20.83
CA GLY A 166 -12.64 3.74 20.71
C GLY A 166 -13.02 3.44 19.26
N ASN A 167 -14.01 2.56 19.07
CA ASN A 167 -14.37 2.00 17.76
C ASN A 167 -15.42 2.79 16.96
N LYS A 168 -16.01 3.83 17.54
CA LYS A 168 -17.07 4.60 16.86
C LYS A 168 -16.58 5.20 15.54
N HIS A 169 -17.32 5.08 14.45
CA HIS A 169 -17.14 5.74 13.15
C HIS A 169 -15.70 5.76 12.62
N LEU A 170 -14.95 4.67 12.81
CA LEU A 170 -13.57 4.58 12.31
C LEU A 170 -13.55 4.31 10.81
N GLU A 171 -12.60 4.92 10.11
CA GLU A 171 -12.28 4.58 8.72
C GLU A 171 -10.89 3.93 8.67
N ALA A 172 -10.84 2.66 8.30
CA ALA A 172 -9.59 2.03 7.87
C ALA A 172 -9.35 2.41 6.42
N HIS A 173 -8.43 3.35 6.18
CA HIS A 173 -8.11 3.81 4.83
C HIS A 173 -6.87 3.07 4.32
N LEU A 174 -7.09 2.11 3.43
CA LEU A 174 -6.04 1.39 2.72
C LEU A 174 -5.42 2.32 1.68
N ASP A 175 -4.24 2.84 2.00
CA ASP A 175 -3.46 3.69 1.12
C ASP A 175 -2.00 3.25 1.16
N GLY A 176 -1.09 4.03 0.56
CA GLY A 176 0.31 3.71 0.75
C GLY A 176 1.28 4.62 0.02
N GLN A 177 2.55 4.44 0.37
CA GLN A 177 3.64 4.77 -0.55
C GLN A 177 3.78 3.61 -1.57
N GLY A 178 2.70 3.34 -2.29
CA GLY A 178 2.56 2.15 -3.13
C GLY A 178 1.13 1.96 -3.62
N GLU A 179 0.89 0.80 -4.22
CA GLU A 179 -0.41 0.40 -4.76
C GLU A 179 -1.02 -0.71 -3.87
N PRO A 180 -2.09 -0.43 -3.10
CA PRO A 180 -2.67 -1.39 -2.16
C PRO A 180 -3.15 -2.70 -2.80
N THR A 181 -3.57 -2.70 -4.07
CA THR A 181 -3.99 -3.93 -4.78
C THR A 181 -2.85 -4.94 -5.00
N LEU A 182 -1.60 -4.56 -4.72
CA LEU A 182 -0.47 -5.49 -4.71
C LEU A 182 -0.35 -6.30 -3.41
N TYR A 183 -1.14 -5.98 -2.38
CA TYR A 183 -1.10 -6.67 -1.09
C TYR A 183 -1.93 -7.95 -1.20
N HIS A 184 -1.28 -9.11 -1.34
CA HIS A 184 -1.99 -10.32 -1.71
C HIS A 184 -3.15 -10.73 -0.77
N PRO A 185 -3.06 -10.63 0.57
CA PRO A 185 -4.17 -10.94 1.46
C PRO A 185 -5.15 -9.76 1.60
N LEU A 186 -5.32 -8.94 0.56
CA LEU A 186 -6.16 -7.74 0.61
C LEU A 186 -7.62 -8.04 0.96
N PRO A 187 -8.31 -9.03 0.36
CA PRO A 187 -9.69 -9.37 0.77
C PRO A 187 -9.77 -9.76 2.24
N ASP A 188 -8.86 -10.64 2.71
CA ASP A 188 -8.80 -11.06 4.12
C ASP A 188 -8.54 -9.87 5.06
N LEU A 189 -7.65 -8.93 4.68
CA LEU A 189 -7.38 -7.73 5.45
C LEU A 189 -8.63 -6.83 5.52
N VAL A 190 -9.32 -6.64 4.39
CA VAL A 190 -10.56 -5.84 4.33
C VAL A 190 -11.62 -6.46 5.22
N GLN A 191 -11.80 -7.77 5.17
CA GLN A 191 -12.77 -8.51 5.97
C GLN A 191 -12.52 -8.28 7.47
N HIS A 192 -11.31 -8.53 7.95
CA HIS A 192 -10.99 -8.34 9.37
C HIS A 192 -11.13 -6.88 9.82
N LEU A 193 -10.72 -5.91 8.98
CA LEU A 193 -10.89 -4.49 9.29
C LEU A 193 -12.37 -4.10 9.32
N HIS A 194 -13.19 -4.66 8.44
CA HIS A 194 -14.64 -4.44 8.41
C HIS A 194 -15.32 -5.03 9.65
N GLU A 195 -14.98 -6.25 10.05
CA GLU A 195 -15.48 -6.91 11.27
C GLU A 195 -15.13 -6.12 12.54
N ILE A 196 -13.97 -5.47 12.56
CA ILE A 196 -13.59 -4.56 13.65
C ILE A 196 -14.44 -3.29 13.57
N ASN A 197 -14.43 -2.58 12.45
CA ASN A 197 -15.00 -1.23 12.34
C ASN A 197 -16.53 -1.18 12.33
N SER A 198 -17.19 -2.19 11.76
CA SER A 198 -18.66 -2.26 11.67
C SER A 198 -19.34 -2.25 13.04
N LYS A 199 -18.69 -2.77 14.08
CA LYS A 199 -19.16 -2.72 15.48
C LYS A 199 -19.35 -1.30 16.03
N GLY A 200 -18.80 -0.29 15.37
CA GLY A 200 -18.97 1.12 15.72
C GLY A 200 -19.48 1.98 14.57
N ASP A 201 -20.16 1.41 13.57
CA ASP A 201 -20.59 2.12 12.36
C ASP A 201 -19.42 2.75 11.59
N GLY A 202 -18.29 2.06 11.56
CA GLY A 202 -17.11 2.41 10.77
C GLY A 202 -17.07 1.75 9.39
N ILE A 203 -16.06 2.08 8.60
CA ILE A 203 -15.89 1.63 7.21
C ILE A 203 -14.45 1.23 6.89
N VAL A 204 -14.27 0.52 5.78
CA VAL A 204 -12.98 0.26 5.13
C VAL A 204 -13.01 0.88 3.75
N THR A 205 -11.99 1.66 3.39
CA THR A 205 -11.89 2.33 2.09
C THR A 205 -10.50 2.11 1.50
N ILE A 206 -10.37 2.16 0.18
CA ILE A 206 -9.09 1.94 -0.52
C ILE A 206 -8.83 3.04 -1.54
N GLN A 207 -7.57 3.46 -1.70
CA GLN A 207 -7.13 4.30 -2.81
C GLN A 207 -6.23 3.51 -3.75
N THR A 208 -6.58 3.44 -5.03
CA THR A 208 -5.89 2.60 -6.02
C THR A 208 -5.79 3.29 -7.38
N ASN A 209 -4.77 2.91 -8.14
CA ASN A 209 -4.64 3.23 -9.55
C ASN A 209 -5.47 2.31 -10.47
N GLY A 210 -6.09 1.26 -9.93
CA GLY A 210 -7.01 0.37 -10.63
C GLY A 210 -6.35 -0.73 -11.46
N VAL A 211 -5.06 -0.67 -11.75
CA VAL A 211 -4.37 -1.66 -12.63
C VAL A 211 -4.41 -3.06 -12.03
N GLY A 212 -4.40 -3.19 -10.71
CA GLY A 212 -4.49 -4.49 -10.02
C GLY A 212 -5.93 -5.01 -9.84
N LEU A 213 -6.95 -4.22 -10.19
CA LEU A 213 -8.35 -4.62 -10.03
C LEU A 213 -8.77 -5.58 -11.15
N THR A 214 -9.48 -6.63 -10.75
CA THR A 214 -10.16 -7.58 -11.63
C THR A 214 -11.60 -7.74 -11.13
N TYR A 215 -12.50 -8.24 -11.96
CA TYR A 215 -13.89 -8.48 -11.53
C TYR A 215 -13.94 -9.39 -10.31
N LYS A 216 -13.21 -10.51 -10.35
CA LYS A 216 -13.07 -11.42 -9.20
C LYS A 216 -12.59 -10.71 -7.93
N LEU A 217 -11.55 -9.88 -8.03
CA LEU A 217 -11.04 -9.16 -6.86
C LEU A 217 -12.08 -8.14 -6.34
N ILE A 218 -12.84 -7.49 -7.23
CA ILE A 218 -13.90 -6.57 -6.83
C ILE A 218 -15.01 -7.32 -6.09
N ASP A 219 -15.41 -8.49 -6.59
CA ASP A 219 -16.42 -9.34 -5.93
C ASP A 219 -15.92 -9.80 -4.54
N GLU A 220 -14.67 -10.27 -4.44
CA GLU A 220 -14.03 -10.65 -3.16
C GLU A 220 -13.97 -9.45 -2.19
N LEU A 221 -13.72 -8.24 -2.68
CA LEU A 221 -13.69 -7.02 -1.86
C LEU A 221 -15.10 -6.59 -1.41
N GLU A 222 -16.11 -6.78 -2.25
CA GLU A 222 -17.51 -6.52 -1.92
C GLU A 222 -17.97 -7.47 -0.80
N GLU A 223 -17.70 -8.77 -0.96
CA GLU A 223 -17.99 -9.80 0.04
C GLU A 223 -17.26 -9.55 1.35
N ALA A 224 -16.01 -9.07 1.28
CA ALA A 224 -15.22 -8.69 2.45
C ALA A 224 -15.73 -7.42 3.16
N GLY A 225 -16.69 -6.70 2.59
CA GLY A 225 -17.28 -5.50 3.21
C GLY A 225 -16.51 -4.20 2.94
N LEU A 226 -15.77 -4.12 1.82
CA LEU A 226 -15.17 -2.87 1.37
C LEU A 226 -16.25 -1.82 1.09
N HIS A 227 -16.16 -0.64 1.69
CA HIS A 227 -17.17 0.39 1.54
C HIS A 227 -16.97 1.23 0.27
N ARG A 228 -15.71 1.64 -0.01
CA ARG A 228 -15.42 2.60 -1.07
C ARG A 228 -14.08 2.37 -1.75
N ILE A 229 -14.07 2.46 -3.07
CA ILE A 229 -12.86 2.54 -3.90
C ILE A 229 -12.68 3.97 -4.40
N ASN A 230 -11.57 4.61 -4.01
CA ASN A 230 -11.07 5.85 -4.59
C ASN A 230 -10.17 5.51 -5.80
N LEU A 231 -10.76 5.49 -7.00
CA LEU A 231 -10.11 5.10 -8.24
C LEU A 231 -9.43 6.28 -8.93
N SER A 232 -8.11 6.20 -9.11
CA SER A 232 -7.32 7.28 -9.72
C SER A 232 -7.38 7.23 -11.25
N ILE A 233 -8.13 8.14 -11.88
CA ILE A 233 -8.19 8.31 -13.34
C ILE A 233 -7.75 9.73 -13.67
N ASN A 234 -6.65 9.91 -14.40
CA ASN A 234 -6.05 11.24 -14.61
C ASN A 234 -6.15 11.78 -16.03
N ALA A 235 -6.61 10.93 -16.96
CA ALA A 235 -6.89 11.25 -18.35
C ALA A 235 -7.77 10.14 -18.97
N ILE A 236 -8.60 10.51 -19.95
CA ILE A 236 -9.42 9.61 -20.76
C ILE A 236 -8.71 9.31 -22.08
N ASP A 237 -7.94 10.27 -22.61
CA ASP A 237 -7.09 10.05 -23.78
C ASP A 237 -6.05 8.95 -23.52
N GLU A 238 -5.93 8.00 -24.45
CA GLU A 238 -5.07 6.82 -24.30
C GLU A 238 -3.59 7.19 -24.21
N LYS A 239 -3.13 8.16 -25.02
CA LYS A 239 -1.73 8.58 -25.02
C LYS A 239 -1.39 9.33 -23.74
N MET A 240 -2.25 10.23 -23.31
CA MET A 240 -2.07 11.02 -22.10
C MET A 240 -2.20 10.17 -20.84
N SER A 241 -3.14 9.24 -20.80
CA SER A 241 -3.30 8.32 -19.67
C SER A 241 -2.07 7.43 -19.49
N ARG A 242 -1.50 6.86 -20.56
CA ARG A 242 -0.20 6.14 -20.51
C ARG A 242 0.94 7.04 -20.02
N ALA A 243 1.00 8.28 -20.51
CA ALA A 243 2.02 9.24 -20.10
C ALA A 243 1.91 9.60 -18.60
N LEU A 244 0.70 9.79 -18.09
CA LEU A 244 0.42 10.11 -16.69
C LEU A 244 0.55 8.89 -15.76
N ALA A 245 0.29 7.68 -16.24
CA ALA A 245 0.61 6.45 -15.53
C ALA A 245 2.13 6.17 -15.52
N GLY A 246 2.87 6.71 -16.50
CA GLY A 246 4.27 6.37 -16.72
C GLY A 246 4.46 4.90 -17.12
N SER A 247 3.47 4.31 -17.79
CA SER A 247 3.48 2.92 -18.23
C SER A 247 2.90 2.80 -19.64
N ARG A 248 3.62 2.10 -20.53
CA ARG A 248 3.15 1.81 -21.89
C ARG A 248 2.00 0.81 -21.93
N SER A 249 1.91 -0.06 -20.92
CA SER A 249 0.87 -1.07 -20.81
C SER A 249 -0.37 -0.59 -20.05
N TYR A 250 -0.39 0.67 -19.59
CA TYR A 250 -1.60 1.22 -18.98
C TYR A 250 -2.71 1.29 -20.03
N ASP A 251 -3.86 0.70 -19.69
CA ASP A 251 -5.04 0.63 -20.54
C ASP A 251 -6.19 1.38 -19.88
N ILE A 252 -6.46 2.59 -20.36
CA ILE A 252 -7.54 3.41 -19.83
C ILE A 252 -8.91 2.77 -20.08
N LYS A 253 -9.13 2.05 -21.19
CA LYS A 253 -10.43 1.43 -21.49
C LYS A 253 -10.76 0.39 -20.44
N ARG A 254 -9.78 -0.45 -20.10
CA ARG A 254 -9.90 -1.44 -19.03
C ARG A 254 -10.23 -0.78 -17.67
N ILE A 255 -9.64 0.37 -17.37
CA ILE A 255 -9.91 1.09 -16.11
C ILE A 255 -11.33 1.68 -16.08
N LEU A 256 -11.83 2.15 -17.23
CA LEU A 256 -13.22 2.63 -17.34
C LEU A 256 -14.22 1.46 -17.22
N GLU A 257 -13.93 0.29 -17.79
CA GLU A 257 -14.72 -0.94 -17.57
C GLU A 257 -14.74 -1.35 -16.09
N ILE A 258 -13.60 -1.28 -15.41
CA ILE A 258 -13.52 -1.52 -13.96
C ILE A 258 -14.37 -0.52 -13.19
N ALA A 259 -14.33 0.77 -13.56
CA ALA A 259 -15.18 1.79 -12.94
C ALA A 259 -16.66 1.45 -13.11
N GLU A 260 -17.11 1.11 -14.33
CA GLU A 260 -18.48 0.67 -14.58
C GLU A 260 -18.85 -0.59 -13.79
N TYR A 261 -17.94 -1.56 -13.68
CA TYR A 261 -18.17 -2.76 -12.89
C TYR A 261 -18.36 -2.46 -11.40
N ILE A 262 -17.52 -1.61 -10.81
CA ILE A 262 -17.66 -1.18 -9.40
C ILE A 262 -19.04 -0.55 -9.18
N LYS A 263 -19.55 0.24 -10.13
CA LYS A 263 -20.89 0.85 -10.04
C LYS A 263 -22.03 -0.18 -9.91
N ASN A 264 -21.83 -1.40 -10.40
CA ASN A 264 -22.80 -2.49 -10.29
C ASN A 264 -22.69 -3.29 -8.97
N THR A 265 -21.74 -2.94 -8.11
CA THR A 265 -21.56 -3.53 -6.77
C THR A 265 -22.07 -2.60 -5.67
N LYS A 266 -22.08 -3.09 -4.43
CA LYS A 266 -22.33 -2.32 -3.21
C LYS A 266 -21.16 -1.41 -2.82
N ILE A 267 -19.98 -1.58 -3.41
CA ILE A 267 -18.80 -0.75 -3.14
C ILE A 267 -19.01 0.62 -3.81
N HIS A 268 -19.02 1.70 -3.03
CA HIS A 268 -19.11 3.05 -3.61
C HIS A 268 -17.89 3.35 -4.49
N LEU A 269 -18.14 3.77 -5.74
CA LEU A 269 -17.08 4.30 -6.59
C LEU A 269 -16.88 5.79 -6.31
N LEU A 270 -15.64 6.19 -6.08
CA LEU A 270 -15.20 7.58 -6.13
C LEU A 270 -14.07 7.72 -7.15
N ILE A 271 -14.30 8.47 -8.22
CA ILE A 271 -13.29 8.81 -9.22
C ILE A 271 -12.46 9.99 -8.72
N ALA A 272 -11.15 9.79 -8.65
CA ALA A 272 -10.22 10.69 -7.97
C ALA A 272 -9.17 11.28 -8.92
N PRO A 273 -9.56 12.14 -9.89
CA PRO A 273 -8.60 12.72 -10.82
C PRO A 273 -7.72 13.76 -10.12
N ILE A 274 -6.46 13.82 -10.53
CA ILE A 274 -5.54 14.88 -10.10
C ILE A 274 -5.36 15.92 -11.20
N LEU A 275 -5.48 17.20 -10.84
CA LEU A 275 -5.11 18.31 -11.70
C LEU A 275 -3.60 18.54 -11.62
N LEU A 276 -2.95 18.43 -12.77
CA LEU A 276 -1.58 18.87 -13.04
C LEU A 276 -1.66 20.16 -13.88
N PRO A 277 -1.57 21.34 -13.24
CA PRO A 277 -1.86 22.58 -13.96
C PRO A 277 -0.88 22.86 -15.11
N GLY A 278 -1.42 23.19 -16.27
CA GLY A 278 -0.69 23.34 -17.54
C GLY A 278 -0.28 22.03 -18.22
N ILE A 279 -0.73 20.88 -17.72
CA ILE A 279 -0.38 19.56 -18.28
C ILE A 279 -1.63 18.80 -18.71
N ASN A 280 -2.61 18.63 -17.82
CA ASN A 280 -3.79 17.80 -18.07
C ASN A 280 -5.11 18.55 -17.85
N ASP A 281 -5.12 19.89 -17.91
CA ASP A 281 -6.30 20.71 -17.57
C ASP A 281 -7.57 20.29 -18.35
N GLU A 282 -7.42 19.99 -19.65
CA GLU A 282 -8.53 19.50 -20.49
C GLU A 282 -8.96 18.08 -20.09
N GLU A 283 -8.00 17.17 -19.92
CA GLU A 283 -8.25 15.80 -19.49
C GLU A 283 -8.88 15.73 -18.11
N PHE A 284 -8.48 16.60 -17.19
CA PHE A 284 -9.07 16.73 -15.86
C PHE A 284 -10.56 17.05 -15.96
N LYS A 285 -10.95 17.97 -16.86
CA LYS A 285 -12.36 18.26 -17.11
C LYS A 285 -13.08 17.07 -17.75
N LYS A 286 -12.49 16.40 -18.74
CA LYS A 286 -13.06 15.20 -19.38
C LYS A 286 -13.31 14.06 -18.39
N VAL A 287 -12.40 13.83 -17.43
CA VAL A 287 -12.61 12.82 -16.39
C VAL A 287 -13.78 13.20 -15.48
N ILE A 288 -13.94 14.49 -15.14
CA ILE A 288 -15.11 14.96 -14.40
C ILE A 288 -16.39 14.74 -15.22
N ASP A 289 -16.39 15.09 -16.51
CA ASP A 289 -17.54 14.86 -17.41
C ASP A 289 -17.92 13.36 -17.42
N TYR A 290 -16.94 12.47 -17.61
CA TYR A 290 -17.14 11.02 -17.57
C TYR A 290 -17.76 10.56 -16.24
N ALA A 291 -17.23 11.01 -15.10
CA ALA A 291 -17.74 10.61 -13.78
C ALA A 291 -19.19 11.04 -13.56
N VAL A 292 -19.54 12.25 -14.03
CA VAL A 292 -20.91 12.78 -13.95
C VAL A 292 -21.87 12.00 -14.85
N GLU A 293 -21.46 11.69 -16.07
CA GLU A 293 -22.25 10.87 -17.00
C GLU A 293 -22.46 9.45 -16.47
N LEU A 294 -21.41 8.83 -15.92
CA LEU A 294 -21.48 7.52 -15.31
C LEU A 294 -22.46 7.50 -14.13
N GLU A 295 -22.39 8.50 -13.24
CA GLU A 295 -23.30 8.60 -12.09
C GLU A 295 -24.77 8.76 -12.52
N ARG A 296 -25.03 9.53 -13.59
CA ARG A 296 -26.38 9.70 -14.13
C ARG A 296 -26.92 8.43 -14.78
N ARG A 297 -26.07 7.68 -15.49
CA ARG A 297 -26.44 6.42 -16.15
C ARG A 297 -26.66 5.28 -15.17
N ASN A 298 -25.80 5.19 -14.15
CA ASN A 298 -25.79 4.08 -13.20
C ASN A 298 -25.57 4.60 -11.76
N PRO A 299 -26.58 5.19 -11.11
CA PRO A 299 -26.43 5.71 -9.76
C PRO A 299 -26.28 4.59 -8.73
N GLN A 300 -25.40 4.79 -7.73
CA GLN A 300 -25.30 3.86 -6.58
C GLN A 300 -26.07 4.39 -5.38
N ASN A 301 -26.63 3.50 -4.56
CA ASN A 301 -27.35 3.88 -3.34
C ASN A 301 -26.58 3.50 -2.06
N THR A 302 -25.27 3.34 -2.16
CA THR A 302 -24.40 3.04 -1.01
C THR A 302 -24.36 4.23 -0.05
N ILE A 303 -24.87 4.04 1.16
CA ILE A 303 -24.87 5.05 2.22
C ILE A 303 -23.62 4.87 3.08
N ASN A 304 -22.88 5.95 3.29
CA ASN A 304 -21.77 5.99 4.22
C ASN A 304 -22.30 6.00 5.67
N PRO A 305 -22.07 4.94 6.47
CA PRO A 305 -22.63 4.83 7.82
C PRO A 305 -22.04 5.88 8.79
N ILE A 306 -20.88 6.47 8.49
CA ILE A 306 -20.30 7.53 9.30
C ILE A 306 -21.10 8.84 9.13
N THR A 307 -21.60 9.12 7.93
CA THR A 307 -22.26 10.40 7.61
C THR A 307 -23.78 10.28 7.51
N GLY A 308 -24.31 9.06 7.35
CA GLY A 308 -25.72 8.79 7.04
C GLY A 308 -26.13 9.29 5.65
N ARG A 309 -25.18 9.54 4.76
CA ARG A 309 -25.40 10.11 3.42
C ARG A 309 -24.60 9.34 2.37
N LYS A 310 -24.97 9.51 1.11
CA LYS A 310 -24.18 9.00 -0.02
C LYS A 310 -22.92 9.84 -0.20
N ASP A 311 -21.80 9.18 -0.45
CA ASP A 311 -20.55 9.84 -0.82
C ASP A 311 -20.62 10.40 -2.26
N PRO A 312 -19.89 11.48 -2.58
CA PRO A 312 -19.84 11.97 -3.95
C PRO A 312 -19.11 10.97 -4.87
N ILE A 313 -19.50 10.95 -6.15
CA ILE A 313 -18.79 10.18 -7.20
C ILE A 313 -17.39 10.75 -7.49
N LEU A 314 -17.10 11.98 -7.06
CA LEU A 314 -15.86 12.69 -7.37
C LEU A 314 -15.10 13.10 -6.10
N GLY A 315 -13.80 12.83 -6.10
CA GLY A 315 -12.84 13.36 -5.13
C GLY A 315 -11.62 13.93 -5.84
N VAL A 316 -11.82 15.11 -6.44
CA VAL A 316 -10.79 15.76 -7.27
C VAL A 316 -9.62 16.30 -6.43
N GLN A 317 -8.42 16.24 -6.97
CA GLN A 317 -7.19 16.57 -6.25
C GLN A 317 -6.35 17.61 -7.00
N LEU A 318 -5.54 18.37 -6.27
CA LEU A 318 -4.52 19.25 -6.83
C LEU A 318 -3.14 18.62 -6.65
N CYS A 319 -2.35 18.54 -7.72
CA CYS A 319 -0.98 18.05 -7.63
C CYS A 319 -0.11 19.00 -6.78
N LEU A 320 0.48 18.47 -5.72
CA LEU A 320 1.46 19.14 -4.88
C LEU A 320 2.87 18.58 -5.14
N ILE A 321 3.89 19.41 -4.93
CA ILE A 321 5.29 19.01 -5.09
C ILE A 321 5.89 18.73 -3.71
N TYR A 322 6.54 17.58 -3.59
CA TYR A 322 7.19 17.11 -2.36
C TYR A 322 8.69 16.90 -2.61
N GLN A 323 9.50 16.99 -1.54
CA GLN A 323 10.96 16.92 -1.60
C GLN A 323 11.50 15.69 -2.37
N PHE A 324 10.89 14.53 -2.15
CA PHE A 324 11.28 13.27 -2.81
C PHE A 324 10.24 12.81 -3.85
N GLY A 325 9.39 13.72 -4.32
CA GLY A 325 8.40 13.46 -5.35
C GLY A 325 8.91 13.80 -6.75
N ARG A 326 8.21 13.31 -7.78
CA ARG A 326 8.47 13.67 -9.17
C ARG A 326 7.67 14.91 -9.56
N LYS A 327 8.23 15.70 -10.50
CA LYS A 327 7.58 16.87 -11.09
C LYS A 327 7.75 16.84 -12.61
N MET A 328 6.67 17.04 -13.35
CA MET A 328 6.73 17.20 -14.80
C MET A 328 7.27 18.60 -15.15
N LYS A 329 8.20 18.68 -16.12
CA LYS A 329 8.95 19.91 -16.46
C LYS A 329 8.06 21.13 -16.74
N LYS A 330 6.93 20.94 -17.45
CA LYS A 330 6.02 22.02 -17.85
C LYS A 330 4.87 22.30 -16.85
N MET A 331 4.83 21.57 -15.73
CA MET A 331 3.74 21.69 -14.76
C MET A 331 3.87 22.96 -13.92
N LYS A 332 2.81 23.77 -13.94
CA LYS A 332 2.67 24.98 -13.12
C LYS A 332 2.31 24.59 -11.69
N VAL A 333 2.71 25.43 -10.73
CA VAL A 333 2.34 25.27 -9.31
C VAL A 333 1.15 26.17 -9.03
N TRP A 334 0.05 25.60 -8.54
CA TRP A 334 -1.12 26.36 -8.12
C TRP A 334 -1.26 26.30 -6.60
N ASN A 335 -1.93 27.32 -6.04
CA ASN A 335 -2.43 27.29 -4.68
C ASN A 335 -3.90 26.83 -4.66
N PHE A 336 -4.38 26.45 -3.47
CA PHE A 336 -5.76 25.98 -3.30
C PHE A 336 -6.82 27.04 -3.60
N LYS A 337 -6.54 28.35 -3.40
CA LYS A 337 -7.50 29.42 -3.75
C LYS A 337 -7.83 29.39 -5.23
N LYS A 338 -6.82 29.27 -6.09
CA LYS A 338 -7.00 29.17 -7.55
C LYS A 338 -7.71 27.88 -7.94
N PHE A 339 -7.35 26.76 -7.31
CA PHE A 339 -8.00 25.47 -7.55
C PHE A 339 -9.49 25.49 -7.19
N TYR A 340 -9.85 25.97 -6.00
CA TYR A 340 -11.25 26.09 -5.60
C TYR A 340 -12.04 27.06 -6.48
N LYS A 341 -11.43 28.13 -7.01
CA LYS A 341 -12.08 29.00 -8.00
C LYS A 341 -12.42 28.23 -9.29
N LEU A 342 -11.53 27.36 -9.76
CA LEU A 342 -11.81 26.48 -10.90
C LEU A 342 -12.96 25.51 -10.61
N LEU A 343 -12.94 24.85 -9.45
CA LEU A 343 -14.00 23.90 -9.08
C LEU A 343 -15.37 24.57 -8.99
N LYS A 344 -15.47 25.75 -8.38
CA LYS A 344 -16.73 26.53 -8.34
C LYS A 344 -17.24 26.86 -9.75
N LYS A 345 -16.35 27.27 -10.64
CA LYS A 345 -16.69 27.53 -12.04
C LYS A 345 -17.29 26.28 -12.71
N TYR A 346 -16.68 25.10 -12.52
CA TYR A 346 -17.23 23.86 -13.06
C TYR A 346 -18.57 23.49 -12.42
N GLU A 347 -18.72 23.58 -11.09
CA GLU A 347 -20.00 23.34 -10.41
C GLU A 347 -21.12 24.25 -10.97
N GLU A 348 -20.83 25.53 -11.23
CA GLU A 348 -21.77 26.46 -11.88
C GLU A 348 -22.11 26.06 -13.32
N GLU A 349 -21.14 25.60 -14.11
CA GLU A 349 -21.36 25.10 -15.48
C GLU A 349 -22.29 23.88 -15.51
N TYR A 350 -22.12 22.92 -14.60
CA TYR A 350 -23.01 21.77 -14.49
C TYR A 350 -24.40 22.15 -13.96
N ARG A 351 -24.47 23.05 -12.98
CA ARG A 351 -25.76 23.55 -12.46
C ARG A 351 -26.59 24.20 -13.55
N LYS A 352 -25.97 24.98 -14.45
CA LYS A 352 -26.64 25.56 -15.63
C LYS A 352 -27.19 24.51 -16.61
N LYS A 353 -26.64 23.29 -16.60
CA LYS A 353 -27.11 22.14 -17.38
C LYS A 353 -28.12 21.26 -16.59
N GLY A 354 -28.58 21.72 -15.42
CA GLY A 354 -29.51 20.98 -14.57
C GLY A 354 -28.87 19.79 -13.84
N VAL A 355 -27.54 19.77 -13.68
CA VAL A 355 -26.82 18.71 -12.97
C VAL A 355 -26.18 19.28 -11.72
N ASP A 356 -26.58 18.80 -10.54
CA ASP A 356 -25.94 19.15 -9.29
C ASP A 356 -24.78 18.19 -9.00
N ILE A 357 -23.60 18.74 -8.76
CA ILE A 357 -22.39 17.96 -8.49
C ILE A 357 -21.61 18.60 -7.34
N GLN A 358 -20.92 17.75 -6.57
CA GLN A 358 -20.03 18.19 -5.50
C GLN A 358 -18.57 17.96 -5.91
N LEU A 359 -17.86 19.03 -6.28
CA LEU A 359 -16.41 18.98 -6.54
C LEU A 359 -15.61 19.42 -5.32
N ILE A 360 -16.16 20.33 -4.52
CA ILE A 360 -15.56 20.75 -3.25
C ILE A 360 -15.99 19.77 -2.16
N THR A 361 -15.06 18.93 -1.71
CA THR A 361 -15.31 17.82 -0.78
C THR A 361 -14.55 17.99 0.55
N PRO A 362 -14.98 18.89 1.46
CA PRO A 362 -14.35 19.01 2.77
C PRO A 362 -14.43 17.69 3.54
N LEU A 363 -13.28 17.14 3.95
CA LEU A 363 -13.21 15.80 4.55
C LEU A 363 -14.19 15.57 5.70
N SER A 364 -14.40 16.59 6.55
CA SER A 364 -15.32 16.49 7.69
C SER A 364 -16.79 16.46 7.29
N LYS A 365 -17.21 17.31 6.35
CA LYS A 365 -18.61 17.42 5.93
C LYS A 365 -19.01 16.32 4.95
N THR A 366 -18.10 15.95 4.05
CA THR A 366 -18.37 15.00 2.98
C THR A 366 -18.18 13.56 3.43
N PHE A 367 -17.05 13.26 4.09
CA PHE A 367 -16.68 11.89 4.45
C PHE A 367 -16.74 11.61 5.95
N GLY A 368 -17.19 12.59 6.75
CA GLY A 368 -17.35 12.42 8.19
C GLY A 368 -16.05 12.40 8.98
N SER A 369 -14.95 12.93 8.41
CA SER A 369 -13.68 13.02 9.13
C SER A 369 -13.79 13.92 10.35
N HIS A 370 -13.49 13.39 11.54
CA HIS A 370 -13.59 14.11 12.80
C HIS A 370 -12.45 13.75 13.75
N ARG A 371 -12.21 14.61 14.75
CA ARG A 371 -11.16 14.38 15.74
C ARG A 371 -11.49 13.18 16.62
N ARG A 372 -10.47 12.39 16.92
CA ARG A 372 -10.53 11.29 17.89
C ARG A 372 -9.27 11.26 18.73
N LYS A 373 -9.34 10.57 19.88
CA LYS A 373 -8.18 10.38 20.76
C LYS A 373 -7.00 9.90 19.94
N ARG A 374 -5.85 10.55 20.11
CA ARG A 374 -4.65 10.22 19.34
C ARG A 374 -3.89 9.11 20.05
N PHE A 375 -3.33 8.18 19.31
CA PHE A 375 -2.37 7.23 19.83
C PHE A 375 -1.14 7.97 20.39
N PRO A 376 -0.57 7.57 21.54
CA PRO A 376 0.47 8.35 22.21
C PRO A 376 1.68 8.68 21.33
N ILE A 377 2.19 9.90 21.43
CA ILE A 377 3.43 10.37 20.79
C ILE A 377 4.51 10.41 21.89
N PRO A 378 5.40 9.41 21.99
CA PRO A 378 6.28 9.25 23.16
C PRO A 378 7.57 10.08 23.11
N PHE A 379 7.74 10.90 22.06
CA PHE A 379 8.94 11.69 21.82
C PHE A 379 8.60 13.17 21.69
N LYS A 380 9.57 14.02 22.06
CA LYS A 380 9.52 15.46 21.84
C LYS A 380 10.59 15.85 20.82
N VAL A 381 10.32 16.87 20.01
CA VAL A 381 11.34 17.45 19.11
C VAL A 381 12.55 17.89 19.93
N ASN A 382 13.75 17.68 19.38
CA ASN A 382 15.07 17.86 19.98
C ASN A 382 15.44 16.93 21.15
N SER A 383 14.54 16.03 21.59
CA SER A 383 14.92 15.03 22.59
C SER A 383 15.93 14.02 22.02
N LYS A 384 16.84 13.56 22.88
CA LYS A 384 17.76 12.46 22.56
C LYS A 384 17.16 11.14 23.04
N VAL A 385 17.13 10.14 22.18
CA VAL A 385 16.54 8.82 22.44
C VAL A 385 17.54 7.74 22.04
N LYS A 386 17.68 6.70 22.86
CA LYS A 386 18.39 5.48 22.48
C LYS A 386 17.45 4.62 21.63
N ALA A 387 17.86 4.29 20.41
CA ALA A 387 17.08 3.47 19.49
C ALA A 387 17.94 2.31 18.98
N LYS A 388 17.33 1.12 18.89
CA LYS A 388 17.95 -0.03 18.22
C LYS A 388 17.69 0.08 16.72
N VAL A 389 18.74 0.09 15.91
CA VAL A 389 18.59 0.08 14.44
C VAL A 389 18.19 -1.32 13.99
N ILE A 390 17.07 -1.42 13.29
CA ILE A 390 16.48 -2.72 12.93
C ILE A 390 16.45 -2.99 11.43
N LEU A 391 16.39 -1.95 10.59
CA LEU A 391 16.24 -2.10 9.14
C LEU A 391 17.03 -1.02 8.41
N ASP A 392 17.41 -1.34 7.18
CA ASP A 392 17.82 -0.36 6.20
C ASP A 392 16.61 0.50 5.77
N GLY A 393 16.85 1.77 5.48
CA GLY A 393 15.82 2.74 5.13
C GLY A 393 15.39 2.69 3.67
N ARG A 394 14.41 3.52 3.33
CA ARG A 394 13.79 3.55 2.00
C ARG A 394 14.66 4.29 0.97
N ILE A 395 15.47 5.25 1.42
CA ILE A 395 16.33 6.14 0.62
C ILE A 395 17.80 5.91 1.00
N LYS A 396 18.73 6.27 0.11
CA LYS A 396 20.16 6.27 0.43
C LYS A 396 20.46 7.17 1.64
N GLY A 397 21.24 6.66 2.58
CA GLY A 397 21.60 7.36 3.82
C GLY A 397 20.49 7.40 4.86
N GLU A 398 19.54 6.46 4.79
CA GLU A 398 18.46 6.29 5.76
C GLU A 398 18.55 4.89 6.41
N ILE A 399 18.29 4.81 7.70
CA ILE A 399 18.03 3.57 8.45
C ILE A 399 16.78 3.74 9.31
N ILE A 400 16.19 2.63 9.75
CA ILE A 400 15.01 2.64 10.63
C ILE A 400 15.44 2.13 12.01
N GLY A 401 15.28 2.99 13.02
CA GLY A 401 15.44 2.66 14.42
C GLY A 401 14.12 2.34 15.11
N CYS A 402 14.20 1.64 16.24
CA CYS A 402 13.07 1.31 17.10
C CYS A 402 13.36 1.77 18.54
N ALA A 403 12.41 2.51 19.13
CA ALA A 403 12.41 2.85 20.56
C ALA A 403 10.97 3.09 21.03
N LYS A 404 10.66 2.74 22.29
CA LYS A 404 9.33 2.95 22.91
C LYS A 404 8.17 2.53 22.00
N ASP A 405 8.27 1.36 21.38
CA ASP A 405 7.28 0.81 20.46
C ASP A 405 6.96 1.73 19.25
N ARG A 406 7.95 2.50 18.79
CA ARG A 406 7.87 3.35 17.61
C ARG A 406 9.08 3.16 16.71
N LEU A 407 8.81 3.20 15.41
CA LEU A 407 9.80 3.35 14.37
C LEU A 407 10.27 4.80 14.29
N ILE A 408 11.55 5.00 14.01
CA ILE A 408 12.17 6.31 13.81
C ILE A 408 12.96 6.24 12.50
N GLN A 409 12.60 7.10 11.55
CA GLN A 409 13.39 7.31 10.34
C GLN A 409 14.65 8.08 10.73
N ILE A 410 15.82 7.46 10.65
CA ILE A 410 17.10 8.08 10.98
C ILE A 410 17.80 8.41 9.66
N ILE A 411 18.01 9.70 9.41
CA ILE A 411 18.53 10.22 8.14
C ILE A 411 20.00 10.64 8.26
N ASN A 412 20.61 10.96 7.11
CA ASN A 412 21.99 11.41 6.97
C ASN A 412 23.00 10.44 7.56
N VAL A 413 22.70 9.14 7.52
CA VAL A 413 23.66 8.11 7.89
C VAL A 413 24.56 7.81 6.70
N GLY A 414 25.82 7.48 6.97
CA GLY A 414 26.77 7.04 5.94
C GLY A 414 26.38 5.67 5.39
N ASP A 415 27.18 4.65 5.69
CA ASP A 415 26.86 3.27 5.35
C ASP A 415 25.78 2.70 6.30
N PRO A 416 24.58 2.33 5.82
CA PRO A 416 23.51 1.74 6.63
C PRO A 416 23.90 0.42 7.32
N GLU A 417 24.67 -0.45 6.64
CA GLU A 417 24.97 -1.80 7.13
C GLU A 417 25.75 -1.75 8.44
N ARG A 418 26.63 -0.74 8.59
CA ARG A 418 27.40 -0.48 9.81
C ARG A 418 26.53 -0.32 11.06
N TRP A 419 25.27 0.08 10.92
CA TRP A 419 24.40 0.42 12.04
C TRP A 419 23.40 -0.67 12.39
N ILE A 420 23.07 -1.58 11.48
CA ILE A 420 22.05 -2.62 11.70
C ILE A 420 22.37 -3.43 12.96
N GLY A 421 21.37 -3.58 13.84
CA GLY A 421 21.48 -4.30 15.11
C GLY A 421 22.04 -3.47 16.28
N LYS A 422 22.65 -2.31 16.04
CA LYS A 422 23.28 -1.48 17.08
C LYS A 422 22.28 -0.57 17.79
N GLU A 423 22.56 -0.29 19.06
CA GLU A 423 21.91 0.81 19.79
C GLU A 423 22.62 2.13 19.48
N VAL A 424 21.87 3.13 19.05
CA VAL A 424 22.40 4.47 18.71
C VAL A 424 21.63 5.55 19.46
N LYS A 425 22.32 6.67 19.74
CA LYS A 425 21.66 7.89 20.23
C LYS A 425 21.12 8.66 19.03
N VAL A 426 19.83 8.98 19.06
CA VAL A 426 19.13 9.70 17.99
C VAL A 426 18.56 10.99 18.55
N ARG A 427 18.82 12.11 17.88
CA ARG A 427 18.14 13.38 18.14
C ARG A 427 16.88 13.45 17.29
N ILE A 428 15.72 13.61 17.92
CA ILE A 428 14.43 13.67 17.22
C ILE A 428 14.27 15.04 16.55
N LEU A 429 14.08 15.05 15.23
CA LEU A 429 13.88 16.25 14.42
C LEU A 429 12.41 16.56 14.18
N SER A 430 11.56 15.54 14.10
CA SER A 430 10.12 15.70 13.84
C SER A 430 9.32 14.60 14.53
N THR A 431 8.11 14.96 14.98
CA THR A 431 7.13 14.05 15.59
C THR A 431 5.74 14.21 14.93
N LYS A 432 5.70 14.81 13.73
CA LYS A 432 4.46 15.22 13.07
C LYS A 432 3.59 14.00 12.77
N ASP A 433 2.33 14.05 13.20
CA ASP A 433 1.35 12.99 12.96
C ASP A 433 1.78 11.60 13.42
N GLY A 434 2.58 11.54 14.49
CA GLY A 434 3.10 10.26 15.01
C GLY A 434 4.14 9.60 14.10
N VAL A 435 4.66 10.33 13.10
CA VAL A 435 5.81 9.94 12.28
C VAL A 435 7.05 10.58 12.87
N PHE A 436 8.12 9.80 13.04
CA PHE A 436 9.33 10.24 13.69
C PHE A 436 10.50 10.29 12.72
N VAL A 437 11.13 11.45 12.64
CA VAL A 437 12.38 11.65 11.89
C VAL A 437 13.44 12.08 12.89
N GLY A 438 14.63 11.51 12.80
CA GLY A 438 15.77 11.82 13.64
C GLY A 438 17.08 11.73 12.89
N GLU A 439 18.16 12.10 13.57
CA GLU A 439 19.53 11.95 13.09
C GLU A 439 20.41 11.39 14.21
N LEU A 440 21.56 10.82 13.85
CA LEU A 440 22.52 10.35 14.84
C LEU A 440 23.02 11.53 15.69
N SER A 441 22.99 11.36 17.01
CA SER A 441 23.62 12.28 17.96
C SER A 441 24.90 11.64 18.48
N HIS A 442 25.99 12.40 18.41
CA HIS A 442 27.17 12.13 19.21
C HIS A 442 26.87 12.38 20.70
#